data_AF-V4T0C5-F1
#
_entry.id   AF-V4T0C5-F1
#
_cell.length_a   1.000
_cell.length_b   1.000
_cell.length_c   1.000
_cell.angle_alpha   90.00
_cell.angle_beta   90.00
_cell.angle_gamma   90.00
#
_symmetry.space_group_name_H-M   'P 1'
#
loop_
_entity.id
_entity.type
_entity.pdbx_description
1 polymer ?
#
loop_
_entity_poly.entity_id
_entity_poly.type
_entity_poly.pdbx_seq_one_letter_code
_entity_poly.pdbx_strand_id
1 'polypeptide(L)'
;SSKRCDALREKHAEEVVKALNLGDLSSGQGLNQETTLKRCGDTRWGSHYNTLLSIINMFSAVISVLEMIIDDGPKSGQRGEAKNLLELMLSFNFVFCLHLMRNILGATDELSQALQRKDQDIVNAMNLVRLCKLQLQTMRQSGWNSLIDEVTFFCAKHDIDVPNMDDMFVDRGRSRRKAQEITNLHRYRVELYYAVLDMQLQELNSRFNETNTELLLCLACLSPNDLFSAFNKQKLLRLAQLYPNEFSTIDIMALGIQLDTYILDMRTSGEFSELKDIGDLAKRMVETKRHNVYPLVYLLITLALTLPVATASVERAFSAMNILKNRLRNRMGEQWMNDNLVVYIEKDLFNNIDNEVVMQRYQCMKTRKGQL
;
A
#
# COMPACT_ATOMS: atom_id res chain seq x y z
N SER A 1 -24.33 11.23 7.78
CA SER A 1 -25.43 12.22 7.75
C SER A 1 -24.79 13.59 7.61
N SER A 2 -25.23 14.42 6.67
CA SER A 2 -24.65 15.76 6.42
C SER A 2 -24.56 16.58 7.71
N LYS A 3 -25.64 16.63 8.49
CA LYS A 3 -25.71 17.34 9.78
C LYS A 3 -24.60 16.98 10.77
N ARG A 4 -24.16 15.71 10.80
CA ARG A 4 -23.07 15.27 11.71
C ARG A 4 -21.69 15.66 11.17
N CYS A 5 -21.54 15.69 9.85
CA CYS A 5 -20.33 16.20 9.22
C CYS A 5 -20.21 17.71 9.46
N ASP A 6 -21.30 18.46 9.32
CA ASP A 6 -21.31 19.91 9.55
C ASP A 6 -20.97 20.24 11.02
N ALA A 7 -21.60 19.56 11.97
CA ALA A 7 -21.31 19.71 13.41
C ALA A 7 -19.84 19.38 13.76
N LEU A 8 -19.26 18.36 13.12
CA LEU A 8 -17.86 18.02 13.32
C LEU A 8 -16.91 19.11 12.83
N ARG A 9 -17.21 19.72 11.67
CA ARG A 9 -16.40 20.81 11.11
C ARG A 9 -16.51 22.07 11.95
N GLU A 10 -17.71 22.40 12.41
CA GLU A 10 -17.95 23.52 13.32
C GLU A 10 -17.18 23.35 14.63
N LYS A 11 -17.28 22.18 15.27
CA LYS A 11 -16.53 21.89 16.50
C LYS A 11 -15.02 21.92 16.30
N HIS A 12 -14.52 21.41 15.17
CA HIS A 12 -13.10 21.50 14.86
C HIS A 12 -12.65 22.96 14.64
N ALA A 13 -13.46 23.79 13.98
CA ALA A 13 -13.18 25.21 13.81
C ALA A 13 -13.14 25.95 15.16
N GLU A 14 -14.07 25.65 16.09
CA GLU A 14 -14.03 26.20 17.45
C GLU A 14 -12.73 25.86 18.17
N GLU A 15 -12.28 24.60 18.10
CA GLU A 15 -11.03 24.15 18.72
C GLU A 15 -9.79 24.84 18.12
N VAL A 16 -9.76 25.00 16.79
CA VAL A 16 -8.71 25.75 16.09
C VAL A 16 -8.68 27.20 16.57
N VAL A 17 -9.83 27.86 16.71
CA VAL A 17 -9.92 29.24 17.20
C VAL A 17 -9.42 29.34 18.65
N LYS A 18 -9.80 28.39 19.52
CA LYS A 18 -9.29 28.34 20.90
C LYS A 18 -7.76 28.19 20.94
N ALA A 19 -7.21 27.29 20.14
CA ALA A 19 -5.77 27.05 20.07
C ALA A 19 -4.99 28.25 19.49
N LEU A 20 -5.57 28.98 18.53
CA LEU A 20 -5.00 30.25 18.05
C LEU A 20 -4.99 31.32 19.14
N ASN A 21 -6.07 31.42 19.93
CA ASN A 21 -6.18 32.39 21.03
C ASN A 21 -5.22 32.08 22.18
N LEU A 22 -4.92 30.81 22.44
CA LEU A 22 -3.96 30.35 23.44
C LEU A 22 -2.50 30.44 22.98
N GLY A 23 -2.26 30.69 21.69
CA GLY A 23 -0.92 30.74 21.10
C GLY A 23 -0.32 29.37 20.75
N ASP A 24 -1.10 28.30 20.85
CA ASP A 24 -0.68 26.93 20.52
C ASP A 24 -0.58 26.71 18.99
N LEU A 25 -1.30 27.53 18.20
CA LEU A 25 -1.26 27.51 16.74
C LEU A 25 -0.83 28.88 16.19
N SER A 26 -0.15 28.85 15.04
CA SER A 26 0.16 30.05 14.26
C SER A 26 -0.89 30.31 13.19
N SER A 27 -1.15 31.59 12.91
CA SER A 27 -2.00 32.02 11.80
C SER A 27 -1.17 32.25 10.54
N GLY A 28 -1.68 31.85 9.38
CA GLY A 28 -0.98 32.00 8.11
C GLY A 28 -1.75 31.43 6.93
N GLN A 29 -1.44 31.91 5.71
CA GLN A 29 -2.10 31.46 4.49
C GLN A 29 -1.82 29.98 4.24
N GLY A 30 -2.86 29.14 4.22
CA GLY A 30 -2.76 27.69 4.07
C GLY A 30 -2.67 26.90 5.38
N LEU A 31 -2.58 27.57 6.54
CA LEU A 31 -2.62 26.92 7.86
C LEU A 31 -4.05 26.73 8.35
N ASN A 32 -4.28 25.68 9.16
CA ASN A 32 -5.55 25.40 9.84
C ASN A 32 -6.78 25.34 8.91
N GLN A 33 -6.60 24.81 7.69
CA GLN A 33 -7.68 24.64 6.72
C GLN A 33 -8.78 23.72 7.28
N GLU A 34 -10.01 23.91 6.79
CA GLU A 34 -11.14 23.05 7.13
C GLU A 34 -10.80 21.59 6.78
N THR A 35 -10.82 20.71 7.78
CA THR A 35 -10.54 19.28 7.61
C THR A 35 -11.75 18.42 7.97
N THR A 36 -11.77 17.19 7.46
CA THR A 36 -12.82 16.20 7.75
C THR A 36 -12.19 14.85 7.99
N LEU A 37 -12.88 13.98 8.74
CA LEU A 37 -12.51 12.58 8.86
C LEU A 37 -12.37 11.93 7.48
N LYS A 38 -11.14 11.55 7.15
CA LYS A 38 -10.85 10.81 5.93
C LYS A 38 -11.40 9.39 6.07
N ARG A 39 -12.09 8.91 5.03
CA ARG A 39 -12.54 7.52 4.98
C ARG A 39 -11.36 6.63 4.60
N CYS A 40 -11.08 5.61 5.41
CA CYS A 40 -10.16 4.56 5.00
C CYS A 40 -10.78 3.77 3.82
N GLY A 41 -9.99 3.53 2.79
CA GLY A 41 -10.33 2.65 1.69
C GLY A 41 -9.97 1.22 2.06
N ASP A 42 -10.89 0.29 1.82
CA ASP A 42 -10.75 -1.13 2.21
C ASP A 42 -9.52 -1.83 1.60
N THR A 43 -8.94 -1.26 0.54
CA THR A 43 -7.86 -1.88 -0.25
C THR A 43 -6.52 -1.17 -0.17
N ARG A 44 -6.42 0.02 0.46
CA ARG A 44 -5.19 0.83 0.44
C ARG A 44 -4.73 1.18 1.84
N TRP A 45 -3.66 0.52 2.29
CA TRP A 45 -3.05 0.75 3.60
C TRP A 45 -2.70 2.23 3.88
N GLY A 46 -2.18 2.98 2.89
CA GLY A 46 -1.88 4.43 3.04
C GLY A 46 -3.12 5.33 3.31
N SER A 47 -4.34 4.84 3.01
CA SER A 47 -5.56 5.56 3.38
C SER A 47 -5.83 5.48 4.89
N HIS A 48 -5.38 4.42 5.56
CA HIS A 48 -5.49 4.28 7.01
C HIS A 48 -4.56 5.26 7.72
N TYR A 49 -3.33 5.47 7.23
CA TYR A 49 -2.41 6.45 7.80
C TYR A 49 -3.04 7.85 7.87
N ASN A 50 -3.54 8.30 6.73
CA ASN A 50 -4.27 9.56 6.59
C ASN A 50 -5.51 9.67 7.50
N THR A 51 -6.19 8.56 7.73
CA THR A 51 -7.35 8.48 8.63
C THR A 51 -6.90 8.64 10.09
N LEU A 52 -5.82 7.98 10.52
CA LEU A 52 -5.30 8.13 11.87
C LEU A 52 -4.82 9.56 12.15
N LEU A 53 -4.11 10.18 11.21
CA LEU A 53 -3.72 11.59 11.30
C LEU A 53 -4.95 12.50 11.48
N SER A 54 -6.00 12.25 10.72
CA SER A 54 -7.25 13.01 10.84
C SER A 54 -7.95 12.80 12.18
N ILE A 55 -7.95 11.58 12.72
CA ILE A 55 -8.54 11.27 14.04
C ILE A 55 -7.77 11.98 15.15
N ILE A 56 -6.43 11.96 15.10
CA ILE A 56 -5.58 12.65 16.08
C ILE A 56 -5.83 14.16 16.03
N ASN A 57 -5.84 14.74 14.82
CA ASN A 57 -6.05 16.18 14.64
C ASN A 57 -7.45 16.65 15.06
N MET A 58 -8.46 15.82 14.85
CA MET A 58 -9.87 16.15 15.14
C MET A 58 -10.36 15.54 16.46
N PHE A 59 -9.47 15.03 17.32
CA PHE A 59 -9.87 14.19 18.46
C PHE A 59 -10.92 14.85 19.35
N SER A 60 -10.66 16.07 19.84
CA SER A 60 -11.62 16.84 20.66
C SER A 60 -12.97 17.03 19.97
N ALA A 61 -12.96 17.40 18.67
CA ALA A 61 -14.18 17.60 17.91
C ALA A 61 -14.99 16.31 17.75
N VAL A 62 -14.30 15.17 17.57
CA VAL A 62 -14.95 13.85 17.50
C VAL A 62 -15.59 13.49 18.85
N ILE A 63 -14.89 13.73 19.97
CA ILE A 63 -15.41 13.51 21.32
C ILE A 63 -16.68 14.34 21.54
N SER A 64 -16.65 15.65 21.27
CA SER A 64 -17.83 16.51 21.42
C SER A 64 -19.01 16.08 20.55
N VAL A 65 -18.75 15.62 19.32
CA VAL A 65 -19.83 15.10 18.45
C VAL A 65 -20.41 13.79 18.98
N LEU A 66 -19.60 12.92 19.57
CA LEU A 66 -20.09 11.69 20.20
C LEU A 66 -20.97 12.02 21.42
N GLU A 67 -20.56 12.96 22.26
CA GLU A 67 -21.35 13.45 23.40
C GLU A 67 -22.71 14.02 22.94
N MET A 68 -22.71 14.91 21.94
CA MET A 68 -23.95 15.43 21.34
C MET A 68 -24.87 14.31 20.83
N ILE A 69 -24.32 13.24 20.24
CA ILE A 69 -25.13 12.11 19.75
C ILE A 69 -25.69 11.29 20.92
N ILE A 70 -24.96 11.18 22.04
CA ILE A 70 -25.43 10.47 23.23
C ILE A 70 -26.64 11.19 23.84
N ASP A 71 -26.58 12.52 23.93
CA ASP A 71 -27.63 13.35 24.52
C ASP A 71 -28.84 13.48 23.57
N ASP A 72 -28.59 13.87 22.31
CA ASP A 72 -29.63 14.29 21.36
C ASP A 72 -29.99 13.22 20.31
N GLY A 73 -29.36 12.05 20.36
CA GLY A 73 -29.54 11.01 19.34
C GLY A 73 -31.02 10.58 19.20
N PRO A 74 -31.59 10.47 18.00
CA PRO A 74 -33.02 10.18 17.85
C PRO A 74 -33.39 8.72 18.18
N LYS A 75 -32.41 7.81 18.23
CA LYS A 75 -32.60 6.36 18.42
C LYS A 75 -31.72 5.86 19.57
N SER A 76 -32.28 5.05 20.46
CA SER A 76 -31.56 4.44 21.59
C SER A 76 -30.32 3.65 21.14
N GLY A 77 -30.42 2.91 20.03
CA GLY A 77 -29.28 2.19 19.46
C GLY A 77 -28.12 3.10 19.05
N GLN A 78 -28.42 4.27 18.46
CA GLN A 78 -27.38 5.23 18.06
C GLN A 78 -26.70 5.88 19.27
N ARG A 79 -27.45 6.14 20.35
CA ARG A 79 -26.90 6.65 21.61
C ARG A 79 -25.98 5.61 22.25
N GLY A 80 -26.39 4.34 22.26
CA GLY A 80 -25.57 3.24 22.78
C GLY A 80 -24.27 3.04 22.00
N GLU A 81 -24.34 3.07 20.66
CA GLU A 81 -23.14 3.00 19.80
C GLU A 81 -22.19 4.18 20.05
N ALA A 82 -22.72 5.41 20.10
CA ALA A 82 -21.92 6.59 20.37
C ALA A 82 -21.26 6.55 21.75
N LYS A 83 -21.98 6.08 22.77
CA LYS A 83 -21.44 5.87 24.11
C LYS A 83 -20.30 4.87 24.12
N ASN A 84 -20.48 3.71 23.47
CA ASN A 84 -19.42 2.71 23.38
C ASN A 84 -18.18 3.24 22.64
N LEU A 85 -18.36 3.99 21.55
CA LEU A 85 -17.26 4.62 20.81
C LEU A 85 -16.54 5.67 21.66
N LEU A 86 -17.28 6.51 22.39
CA LEU A 86 -16.73 7.51 23.30
C LEU A 86 -15.88 6.84 24.39
N GLU A 87 -16.42 5.81 25.04
CA GLU A 87 -15.71 5.04 26.07
C GLU A 87 -14.46 4.32 25.52
N LEU A 88 -14.45 3.93 24.24
CA LEU A 88 -13.28 3.34 23.59
C LEU A 88 -12.23 4.40 23.29
N MET A 89 -12.63 5.54 22.70
CA MET A 89 -11.72 6.63 22.34
C MET A 89 -11.05 7.24 23.57
N LEU A 90 -11.78 7.38 24.68
CA LEU A 90 -11.27 7.87 25.96
C LEU A 90 -10.56 6.77 26.79
N SER A 91 -10.02 5.74 26.14
CA SER A 91 -9.22 4.71 26.81
C SER A 91 -7.75 4.83 26.43
N PHE A 92 -6.87 4.65 27.40
CA PHE A 92 -5.42 4.60 27.16
C PHE A 92 -5.05 3.58 26.07
N ASN A 93 -5.70 2.41 26.06
CA ASN A 93 -5.44 1.37 25.07
C ASN A 93 -5.73 1.85 23.63
N PHE A 94 -6.79 2.63 23.43
CA PHE A 94 -7.11 3.19 22.11
C PHE A 94 -6.06 4.23 21.70
N VAL A 95 -5.73 5.18 22.58
CA VAL A 95 -4.73 6.22 22.31
C VAL A 95 -3.36 5.60 22.01
N PHE A 96 -2.94 4.61 22.81
CA PHE A 96 -1.71 3.88 22.59
C PHE A 96 -1.66 3.23 21.21
N CYS A 97 -2.70 2.48 20.84
CA CYS A 97 -2.81 1.85 19.53
C CYS A 97 -2.86 2.87 18.39
N LEU A 98 -3.56 4.00 18.58
CA LEU A 98 -3.67 5.08 17.60
C LEU A 98 -2.29 5.67 17.27
N HIS A 99 -1.50 6.01 18.28
CA HIS A 99 -0.15 6.58 18.11
C HIS A 99 0.85 5.54 17.60
N LEU A 100 0.81 4.29 18.10
CA LEU A 100 1.66 3.21 17.61
C LEU A 100 1.41 2.96 16.12
N MET A 101 0.14 2.79 15.72
CA MET A 101 -0.20 2.55 14.32
C MET A 101 0.09 3.76 13.45
N ARG A 102 -0.06 4.99 13.94
CA ARG A 102 0.37 6.19 13.20
C ARG A 102 1.87 6.13 12.89
N ASN A 103 2.71 5.78 13.86
CA ASN A 103 4.16 5.73 13.67
C ASN A 103 4.57 4.62 12.69
N ILE A 104 3.98 3.43 12.82
CA ILE A 104 4.26 2.30 11.93
C ILE A 104 3.78 2.58 10.51
N LEU A 105 2.54 3.07 10.37
CA LEU A 105 1.98 3.42 9.07
C LEU A 105 2.74 4.58 8.42
N GLY A 106 3.14 5.59 9.21
CA GLY A 106 3.99 6.68 8.74
C GLY A 106 5.32 6.17 8.21
N ALA A 107 6.01 5.30 8.95
CA ALA A 107 7.29 4.73 8.52
C ALA A 107 7.22 3.85 7.27
N THR A 108 6.02 3.39 6.90
CA THR A 108 5.78 2.52 5.73
C THR A 108 5.11 3.26 4.58
N ASP A 109 4.65 4.50 4.78
CA ASP A 109 3.82 5.23 3.81
C ASP A 109 4.63 5.63 2.57
N GLU A 110 5.84 6.18 2.73
CA GLU A 110 6.68 6.56 1.58
C GLU A 110 7.02 5.34 0.72
N LEU A 111 7.35 4.21 1.34
CA LEU A 111 7.60 2.95 0.63
C LEU A 111 6.33 2.47 -0.09
N SER A 112 5.18 2.50 0.59
CA SER A 112 3.90 2.07 0.03
C SER A 112 3.51 2.91 -1.19
N GLN A 113 3.63 4.24 -1.09
CA GLN A 113 3.37 5.15 -2.19
C GLN A 113 4.38 4.96 -3.32
N ALA A 114 5.66 4.81 -2.97
CA ALA A 114 6.72 4.58 -3.93
C ALA A 114 6.40 3.35 -4.76
N LEU A 115 6.11 2.19 -4.17
CA LEU A 115 5.79 0.92 -4.84
C LEU A 115 4.50 0.94 -5.69
N GLN A 116 3.62 1.93 -5.52
CA GLN A 116 2.36 2.06 -6.27
C GLN A 116 2.44 3.00 -7.48
N ARG A 117 3.53 3.76 -7.64
CA ARG A 117 3.78 4.60 -8.83
C ARG A 117 3.83 3.77 -10.12
N LYS A 118 3.47 4.39 -11.25
CA LYS A 118 3.53 3.71 -12.57
C LYS A 118 4.94 3.70 -13.14
N ASP A 119 5.72 4.72 -12.80
CA ASP A 119 7.10 4.96 -13.18
C ASP A 119 8.05 4.49 -12.08
N GLN A 120 7.94 3.21 -11.70
CA GLN A 120 8.81 2.64 -10.66
C GLN A 120 10.28 2.70 -11.06
N ASP A 121 11.09 3.38 -10.26
CA ASP A 121 12.52 3.11 -10.21
C ASP A 121 12.78 2.08 -9.11
N ILE A 122 13.02 0.85 -9.54
CA ILE A 122 13.28 -0.29 -8.64
C ILE A 122 14.47 -0.04 -7.73
N VAL A 123 15.52 0.68 -8.19
CA VAL A 123 16.69 0.99 -7.35
C VAL A 123 16.27 1.89 -6.19
N ASN A 124 15.52 2.93 -6.50
CA ASN A 124 14.97 3.84 -5.49
C ASN A 124 14.00 3.13 -4.56
N ALA A 125 13.12 2.26 -5.08
CA ALA A 125 12.22 1.45 -4.28
C ALA A 125 12.99 0.52 -3.31
N MET A 126 14.06 -0.13 -3.77
CA MET A 126 14.89 -0.97 -2.90
C MET A 126 15.62 -0.18 -1.82
N ASN A 127 16.06 1.05 -2.12
CA ASN A 127 16.60 1.93 -1.09
C ASN A 127 15.52 2.31 -0.05
N LEU A 128 14.29 2.59 -0.48
CA LEU A 128 13.16 2.83 0.42
C LEU A 128 12.80 1.61 1.27
N VAL A 129 12.89 0.39 0.72
CA VAL A 129 12.73 -0.85 1.51
C VAL A 129 13.78 -0.90 2.63
N ARG A 130 15.04 -0.64 2.30
CA ARG A 130 16.13 -0.62 3.30
C ARG A 130 15.91 0.45 4.37
N LEU A 131 15.52 1.66 3.97
CA LEU A 131 15.24 2.77 4.88
C LEU A 131 14.05 2.47 5.80
N CYS A 132 12.96 1.91 5.24
CA CYS A 132 11.79 1.50 6.01
C CYS A 132 12.14 0.44 7.05
N LYS A 133 12.89 -0.61 6.67
CA LYS A 133 13.39 -1.63 7.61
C LYS A 133 14.24 -1.01 8.72
N LEU A 134 15.16 -0.11 8.38
CA LEU A 134 16.00 0.58 9.35
C LEU A 134 15.17 1.42 10.32
N GLN A 135 14.21 2.20 9.82
CA GLN A 135 13.35 3.04 10.65
C GLN A 135 12.52 2.20 11.63
N LEU A 136 11.92 1.09 11.18
CA LEU A 136 11.18 0.17 12.04
C LEU A 136 12.09 -0.52 13.08
N GLN A 137 13.33 -0.87 12.71
CA GLN A 137 14.32 -1.40 13.65
C GLN A 137 14.73 -0.38 14.71
N THR A 138 15.00 0.87 14.31
CA THR A 138 15.34 1.96 15.23
C THR A 138 14.19 2.23 16.20
N MET A 139 12.96 2.26 15.68
CA MET A 139 11.74 2.35 16.49
C MET A 139 11.70 1.22 17.51
N ARG A 140 11.86 -0.04 17.08
CA ARG A 140 11.87 -1.19 17.98
C ARG A 140 12.93 -1.08 19.08
N GLN A 141 14.16 -0.67 18.75
CA GLN A 141 15.28 -0.65 19.70
C GLN A 141 15.24 0.50 20.69
N SER A 142 14.78 1.69 20.25
CA SER A 142 14.93 2.94 21.03
C SER A 142 13.68 3.83 21.05
N GLY A 143 12.64 3.52 20.27
CA GLY A 143 11.45 4.35 20.12
C GLY A 143 10.41 4.22 21.24
N TRP A 144 10.56 3.26 22.16
CA TRP A 144 9.56 3.02 23.22
C TRP A 144 9.32 4.27 24.09
N ASN A 145 10.39 4.89 24.59
CA ASN A 145 10.28 6.06 25.47
C ASN A 145 9.61 7.24 24.74
N SER A 146 10.02 7.51 23.49
CA SER A 146 9.40 8.57 22.68
C SER A 146 7.92 8.33 22.45
N LEU A 147 7.50 7.09 22.19
CA LEU A 147 6.08 6.77 22.00
C LEU A 147 5.29 6.95 23.30
N ILE A 148 5.81 6.46 24.43
CA ILE A 148 5.06 6.53 25.69
C ILE A 148 4.96 7.98 26.20
N ASP A 149 6.00 8.78 26.04
CA ASP A 149 5.98 10.20 26.39
C ASP A 149 4.93 10.95 25.56
N GLU A 150 4.83 10.63 24.27
CA GLU A 150 3.83 11.23 23.39
C GLU A 150 2.40 10.79 23.73
N VAL A 151 2.19 9.50 23.97
CA VAL A 151 0.88 8.95 24.36
C VAL A 151 0.43 9.52 25.70
N THR A 152 1.32 9.62 26.69
CA THR A 152 0.98 10.17 28.01
C THR A 152 0.70 11.66 27.95
N PHE A 153 1.45 12.42 27.14
CA PHE A 153 1.15 13.83 26.87
C PHE A 153 -0.22 14.01 26.22
N PHE A 154 -0.55 13.18 25.21
CA PHE A 154 -1.86 13.21 24.55
C PHE A 154 -2.99 12.87 25.54
N CYS A 155 -2.81 11.83 26.35
CA CYS A 155 -3.79 11.45 27.38
C CYS A 155 -4.01 12.58 28.39
N ALA A 156 -2.95 13.21 28.89
CA ALA A 156 -3.05 14.33 29.82
C ALA A 156 -3.78 15.54 29.21
N LYS A 157 -3.56 15.83 27.92
CA LYS A 157 -4.26 16.91 27.20
C LYS A 157 -5.77 16.67 27.08
N HIS A 158 -6.21 15.42 27.05
CA HIS A 158 -7.60 15.03 26.83
C HIS A 158 -8.27 14.41 28.07
N ASP A 159 -7.68 14.60 29.26
CA ASP A 159 -8.17 14.08 30.54
C ASP A 159 -8.42 12.54 30.52
N ILE A 160 -7.54 11.81 29.84
CA ILE A 160 -7.58 10.34 29.76
C ILE A 160 -6.63 9.76 30.81
N ASP A 161 -7.16 8.88 31.66
CA ASP A 161 -6.36 8.20 32.70
C ASP A 161 -5.25 7.34 32.10
N VAL A 162 -4.02 7.58 32.54
CA VAL A 162 -2.84 6.75 32.23
C VAL A 162 -2.72 5.66 33.30
N PRO A 163 -2.74 4.37 32.93
CA PRO A 163 -2.58 3.30 33.90
C PRO A 163 -1.15 3.28 34.45
N ASN A 164 -1.00 2.92 35.73
CA ASN A 164 0.31 2.66 36.31
C ASN A 164 0.93 1.43 35.62
N MET A 165 2.15 1.58 35.10
CA MET A 165 2.83 0.55 34.32
C MET A 165 3.23 -0.69 35.14
N ASP A 166 3.39 -0.53 36.45
CA ASP A 166 3.74 -1.63 37.37
C ASP A 166 2.51 -2.40 37.87
N ASP A 167 1.30 -1.84 37.71
CA ASP A 167 0.07 -2.51 38.10
C ASP A 167 -0.24 -3.70 37.19
N MET A 168 -0.99 -4.66 37.74
CA MET A 168 -1.54 -5.77 36.96
C MET A 168 -2.49 -5.27 35.87
N PHE A 169 -2.30 -5.77 34.65
CA PHE A 169 -3.22 -5.52 33.55
C PHE A 169 -4.53 -6.27 33.76
N VAL A 170 -5.65 -5.58 33.54
CA VAL A 170 -6.99 -6.15 33.66
C VAL A 170 -7.79 -5.80 32.42
N ASP A 171 -8.22 -6.82 31.67
CA ASP A 171 -9.11 -6.65 30.53
C ASP A 171 -10.42 -5.95 30.96
N ARG A 172 -10.86 -5.00 30.13
CA ARG A 172 -12.13 -4.30 30.34
C ARG A 172 -13.28 -5.31 30.39
N GLY A 173 -14.05 -5.29 31.49
CA GLY A 173 -15.18 -6.21 31.71
C GLY A 173 -14.81 -7.59 32.26
N ARG A 174 -13.53 -7.87 32.54
CA ARG A 174 -13.12 -9.11 33.24
C ARG A 174 -12.80 -8.86 34.71
N SER A 175 -13.12 -9.85 35.55
CA SER A 175 -12.74 -9.82 36.96
C SER A 175 -11.23 -9.97 37.11
N ARG A 176 -10.63 -9.18 38.01
CA ARG A 176 -9.23 -9.34 38.47
C ARG A 176 -8.89 -10.77 38.88
N ARG A 177 -9.88 -11.53 39.39
CA ARG A 177 -9.69 -12.94 39.82
C ARG A 177 -9.39 -13.90 38.66
N LYS A 178 -9.58 -13.48 37.41
CA LYS A 178 -9.33 -14.28 36.19
C LYS A 178 -8.32 -13.61 35.25
N ALA A 179 -7.68 -12.51 35.68
CA ALA A 179 -6.69 -11.81 34.87
C ALA A 179 -5.38 -12.63 34.84
N GLN A 180 -4.67 -12.60 33.72
CA GLN A 180 -3.30 -13.12 33.65
C GLN A 180 -2.40 -12.27 34.55
N GLU A 181 -1.40 -12.91 35.18
CA GLU A 181 -0.41 -12.23 36.05
C GLU A 181 0.63 -11.45 35.22
N ILE A 182 0.15 -10.52 34.39
CA ILE A 182 1.01 -9.65 33.57
C ILE A 182 0.82 -8.18 33.99
N THR A 183 1.90 -7.41 33.94
CA THR A 183 1.86 -5.96 34.22
C THR A 183 1.38 -5.18 33.00
N ASN A 184 0.90 -3.96 33.21
CA ASN A 184 0.59 -3.03 32.13
C ASN A 184 1.81 -2.78 31.24
N LEU A 185 3.02 -2.64 31.83
CA LEU A 185 4.25 -2.50 31.06
C LEU A 185 4.48 -3.67 30.11
N HIS A 186 4.30 -4.90 30.60
CA HIS A 186 4.47 -6.10 29.78
C HIS A 186 3.46 -6.12 28.63
N ARG A 187 2.18 -5.86 28.92
CA ARG A 187 1.11 -5.80 27.91
C ARG A 187 1.43 -4.80 26.80
N TYR A 188 1.72 -3.55 27.14
CA TYR A 188 1.92 -2.51 26.13
C TYR A 188 3.27 -2.61 25.43
N ARG A 189 4.36 -2.91 26.15
CA ARG A 189 5.70 -2.93 25.58
C ARG A 189 6.02 -4.24 24.84
N VAL A 190 5.64 -5.38 25.41
CA VAL A 190 6.00 -6.68 24.83
C VAL A 190 4.92 -7.17 23.89
N GLU A 191 3.69 -7.33 24.40
CA GLU A 191 2.61 -7.97 23.61
C GLU A 191 2.05 -7.08 22.50
N LEU A 192 2.15 -5.76 22.61
CA LEU A 192 1.69 -4.83 21.59
C LEU A 192 2.86 -4.21 20.82
N TYR A 193 3.70 -3.41 21.48
CA TYR A 193 4.74 -2.65 20.80
C TYR A 193 5.76 -3.53 20.06
N TYR A 194 6.45 -4.44 20.77
CA TYR A 194 7.41 -5.34 20.11
C TYR A 194 6.71 -6.30 19.16
N ALA A 195 5.60 -6.92 19.55
CA ALA A 195 4.90 -7.87 18.69
C ALA A 195 4.50 -7.26 17.34
N VAL A 196 3.91 -6.05 17.33
CA VAL A 196 3.49 -5.42 16.08
C VAL A 196 4.71 -5.04 15.22
N LEU A 197 5.76 -4.47 15.81
CA LEU A 197 6.98 -4.12 15.07
C LEU A 197 7.70 -5.36 14.51
N ASP A 198 7.76 -6.44 15.29
CA ASP A 198 8.36 -7.71 14.87
C ASP A 198 7.58 -8.35 13.73
N MET A 199 6.24 -8.34 13.79
CA MET A 199 5.41 -8.79 12.67
C MET A 199 5.67 -7.99 11.39
N GLN A 200 5.75 -6.65 11.48
CA GLN A 200 6.02 -5.81 10.31
C GLN A 200 7.42 -6.08 9.74
N LEU A 201 8.44 -6.17 10.60
CA LEU A 201 9.81 -6.48 10.18
C LEU A 201 9.91 -7.87 9.56
N GLN A 202 9.24 -8.87 10.13
CA GLN A 202 9.21 -10.23 9.60
C GLN A 202 8.57 -10.28 8.21
N GLU A 203 7.43 -9.61 8.01
CA GLU A 203 6.78 -9.54 6.70
C GLU A 203 7.66 -8.84 5.66
N LEU A 204 8.27 -7.70 6.02
CA LEU A 204 9.18 -6.99 5.12
C LEU A 204 10.44 -7.81 4.79
N ASN A 205 10.97 -8.55 5.75
CA ASN A 205 12.14 -9.41 5.52
C ASN A 205 11.81 -10.66 4.70
N SER A 206 10.62 -11.22 4.88
CA SER A 206 10.12 -12.34 4.10
C SER A 206 9.90 -11.94 2.63
N ARG A 207 9.23 -10.80 2.40
CA ARG A 207 8.91 -10.30 1.05
C ARG A 207 10.15 -9.78 0.31
N PHE A 208 10.99 -9.02 1.01
CA PHE A 208 12.23 -8.45 0.46
C PHE A 208 13.44 -9.12 1.11
N ASN A 209 13.56 -10.44 0.93
CA ASN A 209 14.74 -11.18 1.32
C ASN A 209 15.92 -10.87 0.37
N GLU A 210 17.10 -11.40 0.67
CA GLU A 210 18.31 -11.14 -0.13
C GLU A 210 18.15 -11.56 -1.58
N THR A 211 17.57 -12.74 -1.84
CA THR A 211 17.36 -13.27 -3.19
C THR A 211 16.38 -12.42 -4.02
N ASN A 212 15.25 -12.03 -3.44
CA ASN A 212 14.25 -11.19 -4.11
C ASN A 212 14.82 -9.79 -4.36
N THR A 213 15.59 -9.26 -3.41
CA THR A 213 16.27 -7.97 -3.55
C THR A 213 17.32 -8.02 -4.66
N GLU A 214 18.12 -9.09 -4.72
CA GLU A 214 19.11 -9.32 -5.77
C GLU A 214 18.42 -9.38 -7.14
N LEU A 215 17.34 -10.16 -7.27
CA LEU A 215 16.55 -10.29 -8.49
C LEU A 215 16.01 -8.93 -8.96
N LEU A 216 15.42 -8.14 -8.06
CA LEU A 216 14.90 -6.80 -8.37
C LEU A 216 16.01 -5.83 -8.77
N LEU A 217 17.15 -5.84 -8.09
CA LEU A 217 18.31 -5.01 -8.44
C LEU A 217 18.90 -5.39 -9.80
N CYS A 218 18.86 -6.67 -10.17
CA CYS A 218 19.28 -7.12 -11.49
C CYS A 218 18.27 -6.69 -12.56
N LEU A 219 16.97 -6.76 -12.27
CA LEU A 219 15.91 -6.30 -13.17
C LEU A 219 15.97 -4.79 -13.44
N ALA A 220 16.35 -4.00 -12.44
CA ALA A 220 16.56 -2.57 -12.58
C ALA A 220 17.62 -2.21 -13.65
N CYS A 221 18.55 -3.13 -13.94
CA CYS A 221 19.59 -2.94 -14.96
C CYS A 221 19.04 -3.01 -16.40
N LEU A 222 17.78 -3.43 -16.59
CA LEU A 222 17.08 -3.41 -17.88
C LEU A 222 16.35 -2.08 -18.12
N SER A 223 16.33 -1.16 -17.14
CA SER A 223 15.59 0.09 -17.25
C SER A 223 16.12 0.96 -18.41
N PRO A 224 15.24 1.45 -19.30
CA PRO A 224 15.63 2.34 -20.38
C PRO A 224 15.91 3.79 -19.92
N ASN A 225 15.57 4.13 -18.66
CA ASN A 225 15.73 5.48 -18.12
C ASN A 225 17.15 6.02 -18.27
N ASP A 226 17.25 7.33 -18.51
CA ASP A 226 18.51 8.08 -18.63
C ASP A 226 19.52 7.40 -19.57
N LEU A 227 19.05 6.95 -20.74
CA LEU A 227 19.86 6.23 -21.74
C LEU A 227 20.48 4.94 -21.16
N PHE A 228 19.67 4.16 -20.45
CA PHE A 228 20.08 2.92 -19.81
C PHE A 228 21.23 3.13 -18.81
N SER A 229 21.19 4.20 -18.01
CA SER A 229 22.25 4.55 -17.06
C SER A 229 22.51 3.44 -16.03
N ALA A 230 21.45 2.74 -15.61
CA ALA A 230 21.50 1.64 -14.65
C ALA A 230 22.05 0.32 -15.22
N PHE A 231 22.37 0.26 -16.52
CA PHE A 231 22.82 -0.96 -17.17
C PHE A 231 24.07 -1.54 -16.51
N ASN A 232 24.00 -2.82 -16.14
CA ASN A 232 25.12 -3.56 -15.56
C ASN A 232 25.12 -5.00 -16.08
N LYS A 233 26.07 -5.30 -16.95
CA LYS A 233 26.24 -6.62 -17.58
C LYS A 233 26.33 -7.75 -16.55
N GLN A 234 27.14 -7.59 -15.51
CA GLN A 234 27.35 -8.65 -14.51
C GLN A 234 26.06 -8.99 -13.77
N LYS A 235 25.28 -7.97 -13.41
CA LYS A 235 23.96 -8.17 -12.78
C LYS A 235 22.95 -8.82 -13.72
N LEU A 236 22.97 -8.51 -15.01
CA LEU A 236 22.08 -9.17 -15.99
C LEU A 236 22.47 -10.62 -16.27
N LEU A 237 23.77 -10.94 -16.28
CA LEU A 237 24.23 -12.32 -16.31
C LEU A 237 23.83 -13.08 -15.06
N ARG A 238 23.91 -12.42 -13.89
CA ARG A 238 23.42 -12.97 -12.63
C ARG A 238 21.91 -13.22 -12.66
N LEU A 239 21.13 -12.33 -13.26
CA LEU A 239 19.69 -12.54 -13.48
C LEU A 239 19.43 -13.81 -14.29
N ALA A 240 20.14 -14.03 -15.39
CA ALA A 240 20.00 -15.24 -16.20
C ALA A 240 20.33 -16.51 -15.41
N GLN A 241 21.33 -16.48 -14.51
CA GLN A 241 21.66 -17.60 -13.63
C GLN A 241 20.55 -17.96 -12.64
N LEU A 242 19.64 -17.03 -12.32
CA LEU A 242 18.47 -17.30 -11.47
C LEU A 242 17.38 -18.09 -12.21
N TYR A 243 17.46 -18.22 -13.54
CA TYR A 243 16.52 -18.96 -14.39
C TYR A 243 17.21 -20.12 -15.12
N PRO A 244 17.69 -21.16 -14.40
CA PRO A 244 18.47 -22.25 -15.00
C PRO A 244 17.68 -23.12 -15.99
N ASN A 245 16.34 -23.07 -15.95
CA ASN A 245 15.50 -23.77 -16.91
C ASN A 245 15.37 -23.02 -18.25
N GLU A 246 15.58 -21.71 -18.25
CA GLU A 246 15.45 -20.84 -19.42
C GLU A 246 16.81 -20.53 -20.07
N PHE A 247 17.89 -20.55 -19.28
CA PHE A 247 19.24 -20.28 -19.74
C PHE A 247 20.19 -21.44 -19.42
N SER A 248 20.73 -22.06 -20.47
CA SER A 248 21.86 -22.99 -20.33
C SER A 248 23.16 -22.24 -20.05
N THR A 249 24.21 -22.96 -19.67
CA THR A 249 25.57 -22.38 -19.50
C THR A 249 26.09 -21.75 -20.80
N ILE A 250 25.73 -22.32 -21.95
CA ILE A 250 26.07 -21.80 -23.28
C ILE A 250 25.29 -20.50 -23.55
N ASP A 251 24.01 -20.46 -23.21
CA ASP A 251 23.17 -19.26 -23.37
C ASP A 251 23.67 -18.11 -22.53
N ILE A 252 24.14 -18.35 -21.30
CA ILE A 252 24.72 -17.31 -20.44
C ILE A 252 25.99 -16.71 -21.07
N MET A 253 26.84 -17.54 -21.68
CA MET A 253 28.03 -17.05 -22.39
C MET A 253 27.64 -16.20 -23.61
N ALA A 254 26.69 -16.69 -24.41
CA ALA A 254 26.19 -15.98 -25.59
C ALA A 254 25.47 -14.67 -25.21
N LEU A 255 24.68 -14.68 -24.15
CA LEU A 255 24.01 -13.51 -23.59
C LEU A 255 25.01 -12.43 -23.20
N GLY A 256 26.16 -12.81 -22.62
CA GLY A 256 27.21 -11.86 -22.27
C GLY A 256 27.72 -11.07 -23.46
N ILE A 257 27.92 -11.73 -24.61
CA ILE A 257 28.33 -11.07 -25.86
C ILE A 257 27.17 -10.23 -26.42
N GLN A 258 25.97 -10.79 -26.41
CA GLN A 258 24.77 -10.13 -26.93
C GLN A 258 24.45 -8.83 -26.17
N LEU A 259 24.64 -8.81 -24.85
CA LEU A 259 24.44 -7.64 -23.99
C LEU A 259 25.38 -6.47 -24.35
N ASP A 260 26.63 -6.75 -24.74
CA ASP A 260 27.59 -5.71 -25.15
C ASP A 260 27.13 -5.00 -26.42
N THR A 261 26.68 -5.78 -27.41
CA THR A 261 26.17 -5.23 -28.67
C THR A 261 24.82 -4.54 -28.48
N TYR A 262 23.95 -5.12 -27.65
CA TYR A 262 22.63 -4.59 -27.33
C TYR A 262 22.72 -3.18 -26.74
N ILE A 263 23.53 -2.96 -25.71
CA ILE A 263 23.58 -1.66 -25.03
C ILE A 263 24.11 -0.55 -25.95
N LEU A 264 25.03 -0.90 -26.86
CA LEU A 264 25.54 0.05 -27.86
C LEU A 264 24.45 0.45 -28.85
N ASP A 265 23.70 -0.52 -29.40
CA ASP A 265 22.57 -0.23 -30.31
C ASP A 265 21.48 0.58 -29.61
N MET A 266 21.08 0.19 -28.40
CA MET A 266 20.04 0.91 -27.64
C MET A 266 20.42 2.37 -27.36
N ARG A 267 21.67 2.65 -27.00
CA ARG A 267 22.13 4.01 -26.66
C ARG A 267 22.39 4.89 -27.89
N THR A 268 22.65 4.30 -29.05
CA THR A 268 22.93 5.04 -30.29
C THR A 268 21.69 5.26 -31.16
N SER A 269 20.66 4.43 -30.98
CA SER A 269 19.41 4.55 -31.72
C SER A 269 18.46 5.56 -31.07
N GLY A 270 18.10 6.61 -31.81
CA GLY A 270 17.12 7.62 -31.35
C GLY A 270 15.76 7.03 -30.95
N GLU A 271 15.38 5.88 -31.51
CA GLU A 271 14.09 5.20 -31.26
C GLU A 271 13.92 4.72 -29.81
N PHE A 272 15.00 4.56 -29.04
CA PHE A 272 14.97 4.11 -27.64
C PHE A 272 15.28 5.23 -26.63
N SER A 273 15.55 6.45 -27.08
CA SER A 273 16.05 7.52 -26.22
C SER A 273 15.01 8.08 -25.22
N GLU A 274 13.72 7.96 -25.52
CA GLU A 274 12.63 8.56 -24.71
C GLU A 274 11.80 7.52 -23.92
N LEU A 275 12.25 6.26 -23.85
CA LEU A 275 11.49 5.20 -23.18
C LEU A 275 11.65 5.27 -21.66
N LYS A 276 10.53 5.11 -20.94
CA LYS A 276 10.48 5.20 -19.48
C LYS A 276 10.17 3.88 -18.78
N ASP A 277 9.53 2.95 -19.49
CA ASP A 277 9.07 1.68 -18.93
C ASP A 277 9.64 0.50 -19.71
N ILE A 278 9.86 -0.61 -18.99
CA ILE A 278 10.33 -1.87 -19.56
C ILE A 278 9.30 -2.50 -20.52
N GLY A 279 8.01 -2.24 -20.31
CA GLY A 279 6.95 -2.65 -21.24
C GLY A 279 7.02 -1.91 -22.57
N ASP A 280 7.33 -0.61 -22.55
CA ASP A 280 7.52 0.17 -23.77
C ASP A 280 8.82 -0.22 -24.50
N LEU A 281 9.88 -0.55 -23.76
CA LEU A 281 11.09 -1.17 -24.31
C LEU A 281 10.77 -2.47 -25.07
N ALA A 282 10.01 -3.38 -24.46
CA ALA A 282 9.64 -4.63 -25.11
C ALA A 282 8.84 -4.41 -26.39
N LYS A 283 7.83 -3.51 -26.37
CA LYS A 283 7.05 -3.15 -27.56
C LYS A 283 7.93 -2.59 -28.66
N ARG A 284 8.82 -1.64 -28.34
CA ARG A 284 9.75 -1.05 -29.33
C ARG A 284 10.69 -2.09 -29.92
N MET A 285 11.23 -3.01 -29.13
CA MET A 285 12.06 -4.11 -29.64
C MET A 285 11.30 -5.01 -30.63
N VAL A 286 9.98 -5.15 -30.47
CA VAL A 286 9.13 -5.87 -31.42
C VAL A 286 8.93 -5.08 -32.69
N GLU A 287 8.52 -3.81 -32.58
CA GLU A 287 8.30 -2.89 -33.72
C GLU A 287 9.52 -2.78 -34.63
N THR A 288 10.71 -2.63 -34.05
CA THR A 288 11.96 -2.45 -34.79
C THR A 288 12.63 -3.79 -35.13
N LYS A 289 11.97 -4.93 -34.88
CA LYS A 289 12.48 -6.29 -35.10
C LYS A 289 13.76 -6.66 -34.33
N ARG A 290 14.15 -5.87 -33.33
CA ARG A 290 15.35 -6.08 -32.50
C ARG A 290 15.23 -7.27 -31.55
N HIS A 291 14.02 -7.73 -31.23
CA HIS A 291 13.79 -9.00 -30.54
C HIS A 291 14.41 -10.21 -31.28
N ASN A 292 14.47 -10.18 -32.62
CA ASN A 292 15.11 -11.25 -33.41
C ASN A 292 16.64 -11.13 -33.43
N VAL A 293 17.16 -9.91 -33.27
CA VAL A 293 18.61 -9.62 -33.24
C VAL A 293 19.18 -9.96 -31.86
N TYR A 294 18.41 -9.68 -30.80
CA TYR A 294 18.80 -9.89 -29.40
C TYR A 294 17.86 -10.85 -28.65
N PRO A 295 17.70 -12.12 -29.09
CA PRO A 295 16.72 -13.04 -28.53
C PRO A 295 16.91 -13.35 -27.03
N LEU A 296 18.15 -13.45 -26.54
CA LEU A 296 18.42 -13.75 -25.12
C LEU A 296 18.15 -12.53 -24.23
N VAL A 297 18.47 -11.33 -24.71
CA VAL A 297 18.13 -10.08 -24.01
C VAL A 297 16.61 -9.89 -23.99
N TYR A 298 15.93 -10.17 -25.10
CA TYR A 298 14.48 -10.09 -25.18
C TYR A 298 13.80 -11.11 -24.25
N LEU A 299 14.36 -12.32 -24.10
CA LEU A 299 13.92 -13.31 -23.11
C LEU A 299 14.05 -12.78 -21.68
N LEU A 300 15.18 -12.15 -21.32
CA LEU A 300 15.35 -11.49 -20.01
C LEU A 300 14.29 -10.41 -19.76
N ILE A 301 14.01 -9.57 -20.75
CA ILE A 301 12.98 -8.53 -20.66
C ILE A 301 11.59 -9.15 -20.50
N THR A 302 11.31 -10.24 -21.21
CA THR A 302 10.03 -10.97 -21.11
C THR A 302 9.85 -11.59 -19.72
N LEU A 303 10.91 -12.21 -19.17
CA LEU A 303 10.91 -12.72 -17.79
C LEU A 303 10.74 -11.60 -16.77
N ALA A 304 11.32 -10.42 -17.02
CA ALA A 304 11.13 -9.26 -16.17
C ALA A 304 9.67 -8.78 -16.15
N LEU A 305 8.99 -8.81 -17.29
CA LEU A 305 7.59 -8.41 -17.44
C LEU A 305 6.59 -9.37 -16.78
N THR A 306 6.96 -10.64 -16.55
CA THR A 306 6.10 -11.60 -15.85
C THR A 306 6.14 -11.44 -14.33
N LEU A 307 7.10 -10.66 -13.79
CA LEU A 307 7.22 -10.44 -12.36
C LEU A 307 6.21 -9.40 -11.86
N PRO A 308 5.45 -9.66 -10.78
CA PRO A 308 4.44 -8.75 -10.25
C PRO A 308 4.97 -7.36 -9.87
N VAL A 309 6.25 -7.26 -9.48
CA VAL A 309 6.88 -5.96 -9.11
C VAL A 309 7.04 -5.04 -10.33
N ALA A 310 7.09 -5.58 -11.55
CA ALA A 310 7.18 -4.80 -12.78
C ALA A 310 5.81 -4.37 -13.34
N THR A 311 4.69 -4.85 -12.76
CA THR A 311 3.36 -4.67 -13.35
C THR A 311 2.33 -4.18 -12.33
N ALA A 312 2.21 -2.84 -12.20
CA ALA A 312 1.09 -2.18 -11.51
C ALA A 312 -0.32 -2.61 -12.05
N SER A 313 -0.35 -3.28 -13.21
CA SER A 313 -1.54 -3.87 -13.82
C SER A 313 -2.11 -5.07 -13.05
N VAL A 314 -1.28 -5.80 -12.30
CA VAL A 314 -1.72 -7.02 -11.59
C VAL A 314 -2.67 -6.67 -10.42
N GLU A 315 -2.44 -5.55 -9.73
CA GLU A 315 -3.38 -5.07 -8.68
C GLU A 315 -4.74 -4.66 -9.25
N ARG A 316 -4.78 -4.09 -10.46
CA ARG A 316 -6.04 -3.78 -11.16
C ARG A 316 -6.82 -5.06 -11.47
N ALA A 317 -6.14 -6.13 -11.85
CA ALA A 317 -6.77 -7.42 -12.12
C ALA A 317 -7.41 -8.03 -10.87
N PHE A 318 -6.73 -7.98 -9.72
CA PHE A 318 -7.29 -8.45 -8.45
C PHE A 318 -8.46 -7.60 -7.95
N SER A 319 -8.40 -6.28 -8.12
CA SER A 319 -9.53 -5.39 -7.80
C SER A 319 -10.74 -5.65 -8.70
N ALA A 320 -10.50 -5.81 -10.01
CA ALA A 320 -11.53 -6.22 -10.98
C ALA A 320 -12.14 -7.59 -10.62
N MET A 321 -11.31 -8.53 -10.16
CA MET A 321 -11.77 -9.84 -9.72
C MET A 321 -12.76 -9.73 -8.55
N ASN A 322 -12.49 -8.89 -7.56
CA ASN A 322 -13.42 -8.67 -6.44
C ASN A 322 -14.73 -8.00 -6.86
N ILE A 323 -14.72 -7.19 -7.92
CA ILE A 323 -15.94 -6.60 -8.50
C ILE A 323 -16.76 -7.68 -9.22
N LEU A 324 -16.10 -8.56 -9.98
CA LEU A 324 -16.73 -9.63 -10.74
C LEU A 324 -17.24 -10.77 -9.83
N LYS A 325 -16.43 -11.20 -8.86
CA LYS A 325 -16.76 -12.14 -7.78
C LYS A 325 -17.25 -11.38 -6.55
N ASN A 326 -18.48 -10.88 -6.63
CA ASN A 326 -19.19 -10.41 -5.43
C ASN A 326 -19.94 -11.56 -4.74
N ARG A 327 -20.40 -11.33 -3.51
CA ARG A 327 -21.07 -12.34 -2.67
C ARG A 327 -22.28 -13.03 -3.34
N LEU A 328 -22.90 -12.37 -4.33
CA LEU A 328 -24.03 -12.88 -5.12
C LEU A 328 -23.59 -13.68 -6.36
N ARG A 329 -22.33 -13.55 -6.81
CA ARG A 329 -21.73 -14.20 -7.99
C ARG A 329 -20.62 -15.20 -7.62
N ASN A 330 -20.64 -15.76 -6.42
CA ASN A 330 -19.60 -16.67 -5.92
C ASN A 330 -19.55 -18.06 -6.60
N ARG A 331 -20.58 -18.45 -7.37
CA ARG A 331 -20.65 -19.74 -8.10
C ARG A 331 -20.27 -19.62 -9.58
N MET A 332 -19.29 -18.79 -9.89
CA MET A 332 -18.79 -18.63 -11.26
C MET A 332 -17.68 -19.65 -11.57
N GLY A 333 -17.77 -20.35 -12.70
CA GLY A 333 -16.70 -21.25 -13.16
C GLY A 333 -15.43 -20.47 -13.55
N GLU A 334 -14.26 -21.08 -13.39
CA GLU A 334 -12.96 -20.41 -13.61
C GLU A 334 -12.81 -19.85 -15.02
N GLN A 335 -13.19 -20.61 -16.04
CA GLN A 335 -13.10 -20.14 -17.43
C GLN A 335 -13.94 -18.88 -17.66
N TRP A 336 -15.20 -18.89 -17.21
CA TRP A 336 -16.10 -17.75 -17.35
C TRP A 336 -15.59 -16.53 -16.56
N MET A 337 -14.99 -16.76 -15.38
CA MET A 337 -14.36 -15.69 -14.62
C MET A 337 -13.20 -15.07 -15.39
N ASN A 338 -12.30 -15.89 -15.94
CA ASN A 338 -11.14 -15.41 -16.70
C ASN A 338 -11.58 -14.61 -17.94
N ASP A 339 -12.54 -15.12 -18.70
CA ASP A 339 -13.05 -14.46 -19.90
C ASP A 339 -13.66 -13.07 -19.56
N ASN A 340 -14.43 -12.97 -18.46
CA ASN A 340 -14.97 -11.68 -18.00
C ASN A 340 -13.89 -10.74 -17.44
N LEU A 341 -12.86 -11.29 -16.80
CA LEU A 341 -11.74 -10.52 -16.25
C LEU A 341 -11.00 -9.80 -17.38
N VAL A 342 -10.73 -10.51 -18.48
CA VAL A 342 -10.05 -9.97 -19.67
C VAL A 342 -10.84 -8.80 -20.26
N VAL A 343 -12.15 -8.99 -20.46
CA VAL A 343 -13.03 -7.92 -20.99
C VAL A 343 -13.05 -6.69 -20.07
N TYR A 344 -13.06 -6.91 -18.75
CA TYR A 344 -13.12 -5.82 -17.78
C TYR A 344 -11.79 -5.06 -17.64
N ILE A 345 -10.65 -5.77 -17.63
CA ILE A 345 -9.31 -5.17 -17.50
C ILE A 345 -8.95 -4.43 -18.78
N GLU A 346 -9.19 -5.07 -19.93
CA GLU A 346 -8.86 -4.55 -21.26
C GLU A 346 -10.06 -3.84 -21.91
N LYS A 347 -10.88 -3.13 -21.12
CA LYS A 347 -12.10 -2.47 -21.60
C LYS A 347 -11.82 -1.55 -22.79
N ASP A 348 -10.66 -0.90 -22.81
CA ASP A 348 -10.31 0.08 -23.83
C ASP A 348 -10.03 -0.62 -25.16
N LEU A 349 -9.43 -1.82 -25.13
CA LEU A 349 -9.29 -2.68 -26.31
C LEU A 349 -10.64 -3.30 -26.71
N PHE A 350 -11.43 -3.77 -25.74
CA PHE A 350 -12.74 -4.38 -26.00
C PHE A 350 -13.71 -3.40 -26.64
N ASN A 351 -13.73 -2.14 -26.20
CA ASN A 351 -14.58 -1.09 -26.78
C ASN A 351 -14.22 -0.76 -28.24
N ASN A 352 -13.01 -1.10 -28.69
CA ASN A 352 -12.60 -0.94 -30.10
C ASN A 352 -13.06 -2.11 -30.98
N ILE A 353 -13.61 -3.19 -30.41
CA ILE A 353 -14.14 -4.33 -31.16
C ILE A 353 -15.58 -4.02 -31.56
N ASP A 354 -15.87 -4.06 -32.85
CA ASP A 354 -17.22 -3.88 -33.38
C ASP A 354 -18.12 -5.05 -32.96
N ASN A 355 -19.31 -4.74 -32.46
CA ASN A 355 -20.34 -5.71 -32.10
C ASN A 355 -20.71 -6.60 -33.29
N GLU A 356 -20.69 -6.09 -34.52
CA GLU A 356 -20.95 -6.88 -35.73
C GLU A 356 -19.94 -8.03 -35.89
N VAL A 357 -18.66 -7.79 -35.62
CA VAL A 357 -17.61 -8.81 -35.70
C VAL A 357 -17.82 -9.88 -34.61
N VAL A 358 -18.22 -9.46 -33.41
CA VAL A 358 -18.55 -10.39 -32.31
C VAL A 358 -19.75 -11.26 -32.68
N MET A 359 -20.80 -10.66 -33.25
CA MET A 359 -22.01 -11.38 -33.68
C MET A 359 -21.69 -12.38 -34.78
N GLN A 360 -20.94 -12.00 -35.81
CA GLN A 360 -20.54 -12.90 -36.89
C GLN A 360 -19.72 -14.07 -36.37
N ARG A 361 -18.72 -13.81 -35.51
CA ARG A 361 -17.91 -14.88 -34.92
C ARG A 361 -18.74 -15.82 -34.05
N TYR A 362 -19.66 -15.30 -33.24
CA TYR A 362 -20.58 -16.11 -32.45
C TYR A 362 -21.50 -16.98 -33.32
N GLN A 363 -22.03 -16.43 -34.42
CA GLN A 363 -22.84 -17.16 -35.39
C GLN A 363 -22.04 -18.25 -36.12
N CYS A 364 -20.75 -18.03 -36.40
CA CYS A 364 -19.88 -19.04 -37.00
C CYS A 364 -19.50 -20.18 -36.05
N MET A 365 -19.62 -20.00 -34.72
CA MET A 365 -19.24 -21.03 -33.75
C MET A 365 -20.21 -22.23 -33.72
N LYS A 366 -21.50 -22.02 -33.99
CA LYS A 366 -22.51 -23.09 -34.20
C LYS A 366 -23.66 -22.56 -35.07
N THR A 367 -24.24 -23.39 -35.92
CA THR A 367 -25.46 -23.09 -36.71
C THR A 367 -26.64 -22.75 -35.80
N ARG A 368 -26.77 -21.48 -35.42
CA ARG A 368 -27.87 -20.97 -34.60
C ARG A 368 -28.37 -19.67 -35.21
N LYS A 369 -29.67 -19.61 -35.50
CA LYS A 369 -30.31 -18.43 -36.08
C LYS A 369 -30.22 -17.28 -35.08
N GLY A 370 -29.62 -16.18 -35.52
CA GLY A 370 -29.48 -14.97 -34.73
C GLY A 370 -30.82 -14.26 -34.58
N GLN A 371 -31.39 -14.32 -33.38
CA GLN A 371 -32.34 -13.32 -32.88
C GLN A 371 -32.10 -13.18 -31.38
N LEU A 372 -31.86 -11.93 -30.94
CA LEU A 372 -32.04 -11.52 -29.55
C LEU A 372 -33.50 -11.16 -29.34
#